data_AF-A0A7S2APU7-F1
#
_entry.id   AF-A0A7S2APU7-F1
#
_cell.length_a   1.000
_cell.length_b   1.000
_cell.length_c   1.000
_cell.angle_alpha   90.00
_cell.angle_beta   90.00
_cell.angle_gamma   90.00
#
_symmetry.space_group_name_H-M   'P 1'
#
loop_
_entity.id
_entity.type
_entity.pdbx_description
1 polymer ?
#
loop_
_entity_poly.entity_id
_entity_poly.type
_entity_poly.pdbx_seq_one_letter_code
_entity_poly.pdbx_strand_id
1 'polypeptide(L)'
;EVKVQVPVTATFRDVKEALAAQVGRMDILKSRLVLRDGEDGTYLAVEDAERVGTVRQVLCKVNLRARAKKPDAKQPSAPERNPGPLQEARSAVAALRAYLDERRSRGRQERAEAARSVSEQCLAEQRGRELE
;
A
#
# COMPACT_ATOMS: atom_id res chain seq x y z
N GLU A 1 9.75 -0.58 22.43
CA GLU A 1 9.54 -0.10 21.06
C GLU A 1 8.91 -1.22 20.26
N VAL A 2 7.85 -0.97 19.48
CA VAL A 2 7.21 -1.97 18.60
C VAL A 2 7.55 -1.57 17.18
N LYS A 3 8.14 -2.51 16.42
CA LYS A 3 8.53 -2.30 15.01
C LYS A 3 7.57 -3.10 14.13
N VAL A 4 7.00 -2.44 13.14
CA VAL A 4 6.09 -3.05 12.15
C VAL A 4 6.69 -2.84 10.77
N GLN A 5 6.69 -3.88 9.95
CA GLN A 5 7.09 -3.78 8.56
C GLN A 5 5.82 -3.66 7.70
N VAL A 6 5.75 -2.60 6.91
CA VAL A 6 4.66 -2.35 5.97
C VAL A 6 5.24 -2.06 4.58
N PRO A 7 4.50 -2.38 3.50
CA PRO A 7 4.92 -2.01 2.16
C PRO A 7 4.92 -0.48 1.99
N VAL A 8 5.78 0.04 1.12
CA VAL A 8 5.92 1.49 0.82
C VAL A 8 4.61 2.12 0.32
N THR A 9 3.74 1.30 -0.29
CA THR A 9 2.43 1.71 -0.79
C THR A 9 1.35 1.70 0.29
N ALA A 10 1.64 1.21 1.49
CA ALA A 10 0.69 1.17 2.60
C ALA A 10 0.36 2.58 3.09
N THR A 11 -0.82 2.69 3.67
CA THR A 11 -1.29 3.89 4.35
C THR A 11 -0.99 3.83 5.84
N PHE A 12 -1.01 4.98 6.52
CA PHE A 12 -0.88 5.00 7.98
C PHE A 12 -2.03 4.28 8.69
N ARG A 13 -3.19 4.13 8.04
CA ARG A 13 -4.26 3.24 8.52
C ARG A 13 -3.80 1.79 8.62
N ASP A 14 -3.18 1.27 7.57
CA ASP A 14 -2.65 -0.11 7.54
C ASP A 14 -1.59 -0.31 8.63
N VAL A 15 -0.77 0.71 8.88
CA VAL A 15 0.21 0.72 9.99
C VAL A 15 -0.48 0.63 11.35
N LYS A 16 -1.59 1.35 11.58
CA LYS A 16 -2.35 1.25 12.83
C LYS A 16 -2.96 -0.13 12.99
N GLU A 17 -3.51 -0.71 11.92
CA GLU A 17 -4.10 -2.04 11.95
C GLU A 17 -3.05 -3.11 12.29
N ALA A 18 -1.88 -3.03 11.66
CA ALA A 18 -0.77 -3.93 11.95
C ALA A 18 -0.20 -3.73 13.37
N LEU A 19 -0.09 -2.47 13.86
CA LEU A 19 0.28 -2.17 15.24
C LEU A 19 -0.75 -2.70 16.25
N ALA A 20 -2.04 -2.50 15.97
CA ALA A 20 -3.14 -2.97 16.81
C ALA A 20 -3.15 -4.49 16.90
N ALA A 21 -2.94 -5.18 15.78
CA ALA A 21 -2.84 -6.63 15.71
C ALA A 21 -1.62 -7.15 16.48
N GLN A 22 -0.44 -6.53 16.30
CA GLN A 22 0.80 -6.96 16.94
C GLN A 22 0.79 -6.73 18.46
N VAL A 23 0.16 -5.65 18.92
CA VAL A 23 0.06 -5.32 20.35
C VAL A 23 -1.19 -5.96 21.00
N GLY A 24 -2.13 -6.44 20.20
CA GLY A 24 -3.42 -6.97 20.68
C GLY A 24 -4.34 -5.91 21.27
N ARG A 25 -4.21 -4.65 20.83
CA ARG A 25 -5.00 -3.51 21.34
C ARG A 25 -5.66 -2.75 20.20
N MET A 26 -6.98 -2.90 20.09
CA MET A 26 -7.80 -2.20 19.09
C MET A 26 -7.92 -0.69 19.37
N ASP A 27 -7.67 -0.23 20.60
CA ASP A 27 -7.69 1.19 20.97
C ASP A 27 -6.63 2.02 20.21
N ILE A 28 -5.60 1.36 19.67
CA ILE A 28 -4.58 1.98 18.82
C ILE A 28 -5.21 2.57 17.55
N LEU A 29 -6.28 1.96 17.01
CA LEU A 29 -6.96 2.44 15.81
C LEU A 29 -7.56 3.85 15.99
N LYS A 30 -8.00 4.15 17.22
CA LYS A 30 -8.58 5.45 17.58
C LYS A 30 -7.52 6.51 17.87
N SER A 31 -6.26 6.10 17.99
CA SER A 31 -5.15 6.98 18.34
C SER A 31 -4.56 7.63 17.09
N ARG A 32 -4.00 8.84 17.27
CA ARG A 32 -3.29 9.56 16.22
C ARG A 32 -1.85 9.07 16.15
N LEU A 33 -1.39 8.71 14.94
CA LEU A 33 0.00 8.40 14.69
C LEU A 33 0.79 9.70 14.53
N VAL A 34 2.02 9.69 15.01
CA VAL A 34 2.95 10.80 14.83
C VAL A 34 4.25 10.28 14.23
N LEU A 35 4.78 11.03 13.28
CA LEU A 35 6.12 10.86 12.77
C LEU A 35 7.07 11.71 13.58
N ARG A 36 8.25 11.18 13.84
CA ARG A 36 9.34 11.99 14.36
C ARG A 36 10.11 12.54 13.17
N ASP A 37 10.05 13.85 13.00
CA ASP A 37 10.71 14.58 11.93
C ASP A 37 12.06 15.14 12.43
N GLY A 38 13.13 14.78 11.73
CA GLY A 38 14.48 15.32 11.93
C GLY A 38 15.17 15.00 13.28
N GLU A 39 16.40 15.51 13.40
CA GLU A 39 17.16 15.52 14.66
C GLU A 39 16.53 16.43 15.73
N ASP A 40 15.76 17.43 15.31
CA ASP A 40 15.03 18.37 16.18
C ASP A 40 13.95 17.71 17.04
N GLY A 41 13.58 16.47 16.74
CA GLY A 41 12.64 15.70 17.55
C GLY A 41 11.20 16.20 17.49
N THR A 42 10.86 16.96 16.44
CA THR A 42 9.51 17.45 16.18
C THR A 42 8.60 16.29 15.82
N TYR A 43 7.35 16.31 16.33
CA TYR A 43 6.36 15.28 16.02
C TYR A 43 5.30 15.81 15.06
N LEU A 44 5.24 15.25 13.86
CA LEU A 44 4.23 15.57 12.86
C LEU A 44 3.07 14.57 12.96
N ALA A 45 1.86 15.07 13.10
CA ALA A 45 0.67 14.22 13.11
C ALA A 45 0.30 13.84 11.68
N VAL A 46 0.21 12.54 11.41
CA VAL A 46 -0.15 12.02 10.08
C VAL A 46 -1.61 11.63 10.02
N GLU A 47 -2.16 11.72 8.82
CA GLU A 47 -3.52 11.29 8.52
C GLU A 47 -3.56 9.84 8.03
N ASP A 48 -4.70 9.19 8.24
CA ASP A 48 -4.86 7.76 7.98
C ASP A 48 -4.79 7.42 6.49
N ALA A 49 -5.22 8.35 5.64
CA ALA A 49 -5.18 8.23 4.18
C ALA A 49 -3.80 8.54 3.59
N GLU A 50 -2.88 9.09 4.38
CA GLU A 50 -1.55 9.43 3.91
C GLU A 50 -0.71 8.15 3.75
N ARG A 51 0.12 8.12 2.71
CA ARG A 51 0.97 6.97 2.41
C ARG A 51 2.22 7.02 3.26
N VAL A 52 2.64 5.86 3.76
CA VAL A 52 3.86 5.72 4.57
C VAL A 52 5.10 6.11 3.75
N GLY A 53 5.11 5.80 2.46
CA GLY A 53 6.20 6.19 1.56
C GLY A 53 7.56 5.70 2.09
N THR A 54 8.48 6.63 2.31
CA THR A 54 9.86 6.35 2.76
C THR A 54 10.02 6.34 4.28
N VAL A 55 8.94 6.56 5.04
CA VAL A 55 9.03 6.76 6.48
C VAL A 55 9.34 5.44 7.20
N ARG A 56 10.44 5.40 7.95
CA ARG A 56 10.96 4.19 8.59
C ARG A 56 10.57 4.02 10.06
N GLN A 57 10.13 5.09 10.73
CA GLN A 57 9.80 5.07 12.15
C GLN A 57 8.53 5.89 12.42
N VAL A 58 7.54 5.23 13.02
CA VAL A 58 6.27 5.85 13.42
C VAL A 58 6.10 5.64 14.92
N LEU A 59 5.79 6.71 15.64
CA LEU A 59 5.48 6.64 17.06
C LEU A 59 3.97 6.67 17.27
N CYS A 60 3.48 5.81 18.16
CA CYS A 60 2.10 5.84 18.61
C CYS A 60 2.05 6.47 20.01
N LYS A 61 1.27 7.54 20.19
CA LYS A 61 1.14 8.29 21.46
C LYS A 61 0.32 7.57 22.54
N VAL A 62 0.02 6.29 22.38
CA VAL A 62 -0.61 5.48 23.44
C VAL A 62 0.48 4.92 24.35
N ASN A 63 0.19 4.83 25.66
CA ASN A 63 1.05 4.16 26.62
C ASN A 63 1.21 2.67 26.24
N LEU A 64 2.24 2.37 25.46
CA LEU A 64 2.64 1.00 25.10
C LEU A 64 3.27 0.26 26.30
N ARG A 65 3.50 0.94 27.42
CA ARG A 65 3.87 0.32 28.71
C ARG A 65 2.65 -0.40 29.30
N ALA A 66 2.30 -1.57 28.76
CA ALA A 66 1.48 -2.52 29.50
C ALA A 66 1.81 -3.94 29.05
N ARG A 67 2.51 -4.63 29.96
CA ARG A 67 2.57 -6.07 30.23
C ARG A 67 2.01 -6.95 29.10
N ALA A 68 2.91 -7.67 28.44
CA ALA A 68 2.56 -8.84 27.62
C ALA A 68 1.71 -9.80 28.47
N LYS A 69 0.38 -9.69 28.38
CA LYS A 69 -0.51 -10.76 28.81
C LYS A 69 -0.28 -11.87 27.80
N LYS A 70 0.25 -13.00 28.28
CA LYS A 70 0.35 -14.25 27.52
C LYS A 70 -0.99 -14.50 26.80
N PRO A 71 -0.97 -15.08 25.58
CA PRO A 71 -2.20 -15.39 24.87
C PRO A 71 -2.92 -16.48 25.68
N ASP A 72 -3.91 -16.07 26.46
CA ASP A 72 -4.86 -17.01 27.03
C ASP A 72 -5.76 -17.43 25.87
N ALA A 73 -5.62 -18.68 25.46
CA ALA A 73 -6.44 -19.35 24.50
C ALA A 73 -7.88 -19.42 25.03
N LYS A 74 -8.63 -18.32 24.86
CA LYS A 74 -10.08 -18.29 24.97
C LYS A 74 -10.62 -17.43 23.84
N GLN A 75 -10.94 -18.13 22.76
CA GLN A 75 -11.95 -17.72 21.79
C GLN A 75 -13.19 -17.21 22.54
N PRO A 76 -13.66 -15.96 22.33
CA PRO A 76 -15.05 -15.63 22.58
C PRO A 76 -15.74 -15.48 21.23
N SER A 77 -16.74 -16.34 21.05
CA SER A 77 -17.99 -16.16 20.31
C SER A 77 -18.01 -15.11 19.20
N ALA A 78 -18.17 -15.60 17.97
CA ALA A 78 -18.43 -14.82 16.77
C ALA A 78 -19.49 -13.72 17.01
N PRO A 79 -19.24 -12.47 16.59
CA PRO A 79 -20.32 -11.53 16.39
C PRO A 79 -21.12 -11.95 15.15
N GLU A 80 -22.42 -12.04 15.39
CA GLU A 80 -23.53 -12.12 14.45
C GLU A 80 -23.20 -11.59 13.04
N ARG A 81 -23.34 -12.47 12.05
CA ARG A 81 -23.16 -12.16 10.62
C ARG A 81 -24.16 -11.10 10.18
N ASN A 82 -23.75 -9.85 10.14
CA ASN A 82 -24.26 -8.91 9.15
C ASN A 82 -23.72 -9.33 7.76
N PRO A 83 -24.55 -9.66 6.76
CA PRO A 83 -24.08 -9.99 5.42
C PRO A 83 -23.69 -8.72 4.66
N GLY A 84 -22.52 -8.17 4.93
CA GLY A 84 -21.93 -7.05 4.17
C GLY A 84 -20.61 -6.67 4.79
N PRO A 85 -19.46 -7.04 4.19
CA PRO A 85 -18.83 -6.26 3.12
C PRO A 85 -18.04 -7.13 2.08
N LEU A 86 -18.29 -8.44 2.04
CA LEU A 86 -17.56 -9.37 1.16
C LEU A 86 -17.81 -9.11 -0.33
N GLN A 87 -18.96 -8.53 -0.69
CA GLN A 87 -19.27 -8.20 -2.08
C GLN A 87 -18.53 -6.95 -2.55
N GLU A 88 -18.35 -5.94 -1.69
CA GLU A 88 -17.56 -4.75 -1.98
C GLU A 88 -16.06 -5.04 -1.99
N ALA A 89 -15.56 -5.91 -1.11
CA ALA A 89 -14.17 -6.35 -1.17
C ALA A 89 -13.87 -7.13 -2.46
N ARG A 90 -14.81 -7.97 -2.93
CA ARG A 90 -14.68 -8.70 -4.19
C ARG A 90 -14.76 -7.77 -5.41
N SER A 91 -15.63 -6.77 -5.41
CA SER A 91 -15.73 -5.80 -6.50
C SER A 91 -14.50 -4.89 -6.56
N ALA A 92 -13.95 -4.48 -5.41
CA ALA A 92 -12.71 -3.70 -5.35
C ALA A 92 -11.50 -4.48 -5.89
N VAL A 93 -11.38 -5.77 -5.53
CA VAL A 93 -10.30 -6.63 -6.07
C VAL A 93 -10.47 -6.86 -7.57
N ALA A 94 -11.71 -7.01 -8.07
CA ALA A 94 -11.99 -7.13 -9.50
C ALA A 94 -11.66 -5.84 -10.27
N ALA A 95 -12.02 -4.68 -9.72
CA ALA A 95 -11.72 -3.37 -10.31
C ALA A 95 -10.21 -3.10 -10.36
N LEU A 96 -9.47 -3.42 -9.29
CA LEU A 96 -8.02 -3.29 -9.26
C LEU A 96 -7.35 -4.20 -10.30
N ARG A 97 -7.85 -5.43 -10.47
CA ARG A 97 -7.32 -6.38 -11.46
C ARG A 97 -7.58 -5.91 -12.90
N ALA A 98 -8.76 -5.35 -13.19
CA ALA A 98 -9.09 -4.76 -14.49
C ALA A 98 -8.20 -3.54 -14.80
N TYR A 99 -8.00 -2.66 -13.82
CA TYR A 99 -7.14 -1.49 -13.96
C TYR A 99 -5.67 -1.86 -14.26
N LEU A 100 -5.14 -2.87 -13.55
CA LEU A 100 -3.77 -3.35 -13.78
C LEU A 100 -3.61 -4.01 -15.16
N ASP A 101 -4.62 -4.72 -15.65
CA ASP A 101 -4.61 -5.30 -16.98
C ASP A 101 -4.65 -4.24 -18.08
N GLU A 102 -5.49 -3.20 -17.93
CA GLU A 102 -5.56 -2.08 -18.88
C GLU A 102 -4.22 -1.34 -18.97
N ARG A 103 -3.57 -1.09 -17.82
CA ARG A 103 -2.25 -0.46 -17.78
C ARG A 103 -1.17 -1.31 -18.46
N ARG A 104 -1.24 -2.64 -18.31
CA ARG A 104 -0.30 -3.57 -18.95
C ARG A 104 -0.56 -3.67 -20.45
N SER A 105 -1.81 -3.56 -20.88
CA SER A 105 -2.20 -3.62 -22.28
C SER A 105 -1.84 -2.33 -23.03
N ARG A 106 -1.99 -1.16 -22.41
CA ARG A 106 -1.46 0.11 -22.96
C ARG A 106 0.04 0.08 -23.15
N GLY A 107 0.79 -0.36 -22.13
CA GLY A 107 2.25 -0.47 -22.26
C GLY A 107 2.71 -1.49 -23.32
N ARG A 108 1.89 -2.51 -23.62
CA ARG A 108 2.14 -3.44 -24.74
C ARG A 108 1.84 -2.80 -26.10
N GLN A 109 0.77 -2.01 -26.21
CA GLN A 109 0.43 -1.27 -27.43
C GLN A 109 1.48 -0.21 -27.76
N GLU A 110 1.88 0.61 -26.78
CA GLU A 110 2.91 1.64 -26.97
C GLU A 110 4.24 1.04 -27.41
N ARG A 111 4.65 -0.10 -26.83
CA ARG A 111 5.86 -0.82 -27.27
C ARG A 111 5.72 -1.41 -28.68
N ALA A 112 4.54 -1.90 -29.04
CA ALA A 112 4.28 -2.44 -30.38
C ALA A 112 4.27 -1.33 -31.44
N GLU A 113 3.68 -0.17 -31.14
CA GLU A 113 3.71 1.01 -32.01
C GLU A 113 5.12 1.59 -32.13
N ALA A 114 5.86 1.70 -31.03
CA ALA A 114 7.27 2.11 -31.07
C ALA A 114 8.11 1.15 -31.93
N ALA A 115 7.91 -0.16 -31.79
CA ALA A 115 8.63 -1.15 -32.60
C ALA A 115 8.27 -1.07 -34.09
N ARG A 116 7.00 -0.78 -34.43
CA ARG A 116 6.57 -0.55 -35.82
C ARG A 116 7.20 0.70 -36.40
N SER A 117 7.16 1.81 -35.66
CA SER A 117 7.75 3.09 -36.07
C SER A 117 9.26 2.95 -36.34
N VAL A 118 10.00 2.26 -35.46
CA VAL A 118 11.42 1.98 -35.67
C VAL A 118 11.66 1.10 -36.89
N SER A 119 10.81 0.09 -37.12
CA SER A 119 10.91 -0.78 -38.30
C SER A 119 10.65 -0.02 -39.60
N GLU A 120 9.66 0.89 -39.62
CA GLU A 120 9.35 1.74 -40.77
C GLU A 120 10.48 2.75 -41.06
N GLN A 121 11.06 3.37 -40.03
CA GLN A 121 12.22 4.24 -40.18
C GLN A 121 13.42 3.48 -40.76
N CYS A 122 13.69 2.27 -40.28
CA CYS A 122 14.80 1.46 -40.77
C CYS A 122 14.61 1.04 -42.25
N LEU A 123 13.38 0.71 -42.65
CA LEU A 123 13.05 0.42 -44.05
C LEU A 123 13.15 1.66 -44.95
N ALA A 124 12.77 2.84 -44.45
CA ALA A 124 12.91 4.10 -45.17
C ALA A 124 14.39 4.46 -45.40
N GLU A 125 15.25 4.27 -44.39
CA GLU A 125 16.70 4.47 -44.51
C GLU A 125 17.34 3.50 -45.52
N GLN A 126 16.94 2.23 -45.53
CA GLN A 126 17.44 1.26 -46.53
C GLN A 126 17.07 1.68 -47.95
N ARG A 127 15.82 2.09 -48.19
CA ARG A 127 15.38 2.55 -49.51
C ARG A 127 16.08 3.82 -49.98
N GLY A 128 16.40 4.74 -49.07
CA GLY A 128 17.18 5.94 -49.40
C GLY A 128 18.58 5.61 -49.90
N ARG A 129 19.24 4.62 -49.28
CA ARG A 129 20.58 4.17 -49.67
C ARG A 129 20.65 3.41 -50.99
N GLU A 130 19.53 2.83 -51.46
CA GLU A 130 19.48 2.13 -52.75
C GLU A 130 19.20 3.07 -53.94
N LEU A 131 18.87 4.34 -53.68
CA LEU A 131 18.56 5.35 -54.70
C LEU A 131 19.70 6.37 -54.91
N GLU A 132 20.77 6.30 -54.11
CA GLU A 132 22.05 7.02 -54.30
C GLU A 132 23.08 6.13 -55.02
#